data_AF-A0A930RAV8-F1
#
_entry.id   AF-A0A930RAV8-F1
#
_cell.length_a   1.000
_cell.length_b   1.000
_cell.length_c   1.000
_cell.angle_alpha   90.00
_cell.angle_beta   90.00
_cell.angle_gamma   90.00
#
_symmetry.space_group_name_H-M   'P 1'
#
loop_
_entity.id
_entity.type
_entity.pdbx_description
1 polymer ?
#
loop_
_entity_poly.entity_id
_entity_poly.type
_entity_poly.pdbx_seq_one_letter_code
_entity_poly.pdbx_strand_id
1 'polypeptide(L)'
;MWSGGEFFVGGEDGLFGVSGTTTTHPTVLKPDGKTPRITCAATNNAVDDFYDNLPTEQGGVLTVDSATIGYVSYQENDFIATDHVEKIFFENGKKISKNIGLFLKSVIEKSCENKYGYGYKFSQSRIKKQIIMLPIDSQGQPNWQFMEDYIKQEQKQRAQKVIDYYERKLVELASDVVGLDKVEWKTFRFTEVFQEIQRGKRLTKANQIDGTKPYVSSTAENNGVDGFIGNDVGVREFENVLTLANSGSVGSTFYQQFKFVASDHVTALKSDKADKYAYLFLSSVVKRLEEKYSFNREINDARIKREKIILPADKHGNPNFQYMSDFVKELELDKVQEVLEYIYIYIKLKTMLEEKVCEISWKDFWIEDICEIKSGIRLTKANQEIGLRPFVGASDSDNGVTAFVSNKNKSLDANVLGVNYNGSVVENFYHPYEAIFSDDVKRLKWKDEAQSNKYTYLFLKQMILSQKIKYAYGYKFNGERMKRQKIMLPVTEAGSPDYDYMKAYMQRQELEKIFKILNYLCKNK
;
A
#
# COMPACT_ATOMS: atom_id res chain seq x y z
N MET A 1 -15.97 22.10 16.64
CA MET A 1 -15.04 22.86 17.50
C MET A 1 -14.72 21.97 18.68
N TRP A 2 -13.45 21.63 18.88
CA TRP A 2 -12.99 20.90 20.08
C TRP A 2 -12.37 21.89 21.04
N SER A 3 -12.43 21.59 22.34
CA SER A 3 -11.74 22.36 23.38
C SER A 3 -10.29 21.90 23.46
N GLY A 4 -9.34 22.82 23.51
CA GLY A 4 -7.91 22.54 23.58
C GLY A 4 -7.32 22.80 24.96
N GLY A 5 -6.27 22.04 25.31
CA GLY A 5 -5.42 22.24 26.48
C GLY A 5 -3.95 22.33 26.10
N GLU A 6 -3.17 23.06 26.91
CA GLU A 6 -1.72 23.18 26.75
C GLU A 6 -1.00 22.16 27.63
N PHE A 7 -0.01 21.49 27.06
CA PHE A 7 0.74 20.44 27.73
C PHE A 7 2.23 20.54 27.42
N PHE A 8 3.08 20.33 28.44
CA PHE A 8 4.50 20.09 28.20
C PHE A 8 4.69 18.72 27.54
N VAL A 9 5.59 18.65 26.56
CA VAL A 9 5.93 17.38 25.91
C VAL A 9 6.60 16.44 26.90
N GLY A 10 7.53 16.91 27.73
CA GLY A 10 8.20 16.07 28.74
C GLY A 10 8.61 16.86 29.98
N GLY A 11 9.52 16.29 30.77
CA GLY A 11 9.88 16.86 32.08
C GLY A 11 8.91 16.42 33.17
N GLU A 12 9.05 16.96 34.38
CA GLU A 12 8.29 16.50 35.57
C GLU A 12 6.77 16.62 35.40
N ASP A 13 6.30 17.67 34.72
CA ASP A 13 4.87 17.91 34.42
C ASP A 13 4.51 17.57 32.96
N GLY A 14 5.34 16.80 32.27
CA GLY A 14 5.17 16.47 30.85
C GLY A 14 4.30 15.26 30.57
N LEU A 15 3.74 15.19 29.36
CA LEU A 15 2.94 14.04 28.91
C LEU A 15 3.77 12.80 28.58
N PHE A 16 5.04 12.97 28.23
CA PHE A 16 5.88 11.93 27.65
C PHE A 16 7.27 11.87 28.28
N GLY A 17 7.83 10.66 28.29
CA GLY A 17 9.25 10.44 28.48
C GLY A 17 10.03 10.91 27.25
N VAL A 18 11.17 11.57 27.48
CA VAL A 18 12.07 12.03 26.41
C VAL A 18 13.51 11.63 26.74
N SER A 19 14.13 10.86 25.85
CA SER A 19 15.53 10.42 26.00
C SER A 19 16.23 10.26 24.66
N GLY A 20 17.56 10.20 24.68
CA GLY A 20 18.35 9.82 23.51
C GLY A 20 18.15 8.33 23.18
N THR A 21 18.33 7.98 21.91
CA THR A 21 18.42 6.57 21.49
C THR A 21 19.85 6.06 21.60
N THR A 22 20.00 4.73 21.61
CA THR A 22 21.30 4.07 21.54
C THR A 22 21.86 4.12 20.12
N THR A 23 23.02 4.77 19.95
CA THR A 23 23.68 4.86 18.64
C THR A 23 24.25 3.52 18.19
N THR A 24 23.85 3.08 17.00
CA THR A 24 24.49 1.99 16.28
C THR A 24 25.46 2.58 15.26
N HIS A 25 26.76 2.44 15.52
CA HIS A 25 27.81 3.04 14.71
C HIS A 25 27.90 2.39 13.32
N PRO A 26 28.24 3.14 12.25
CA PRO A 26 28.33 2.58 10.90
C PRO A 26 29.23 1.34 10.76
N THR A 27 30.29 1.26 11.57
CA THR A 27 31.26 0.15 11.55
C THR A 27 30.73 -1.18 12.08
N VAL A 28 29.55 -1.21 12.71
CA VAL A 28 28.94 -2.42 13.26
C VAL A 28 27.63 -2.80 12.57
N LEU A 29 27.30 -2.12 11.49
CA LEU A 29 26.12 -2.41 10.68
C LEU A 29 26.29 -3.75 9.95
N LYS A 30 25.24 -4.56 9.99
CA LYS A 30 25.15 -5.82 9.26
C LYS A 30 24.13 -5.65 8.14
N PRO A 31 24.53 -5.62 6.86
CA PRO A 31 23.59 -5.41 5.75
C PRO A 31 22.60 -6.58 5.62
N ASP A 32 21.62 -6.42 4.73
CA ASP A 32 20.66 -7.46 4.31
C ASP A 32 19.69 -7.96 5.40
N GLY A 33 19.26 -7.08 6.31
CA GLY A 33 18.27 -7.42 7.34
C GLY A 33 16.94 -6.69 7.22
N LYS A 34 16.20 -6.66 8.33
CA LYS A 34 14.83 -6.11 8.40
C LYS A 34 14.65 -5.03 9.47
N THR A 35 15.68 -4.76 10.28
CA THR A 35 15.63 -3.73 11.32
C THR A 35 15.92 -2.37 10.68
N PRO A 36 14.99 -1.42 10.66
CA PRO A 36 15.25 -0.10 10.11
C PRO A 36 16.27 0.65 10.98
N ARG A 37 17.12 1.45 10.34
CA ARG A 37 17.98 2.40 11.03
C ARG A 37 17.49 3.83 10.85
N ILE A 38 17.21 4.46 11.98
CA ILE A 38 16.66 5.82 12.05
C ILE A 38 17.79 6.82 12.18
N THR A 39 17.71 7.89 11.39
CA THR A 39 18.72 8.94 11.29
C THR A 39 18.12 10.32 11.60
N CYS A 40 18.91 11.38 11.45
CA CYS A 40 18.42 12.76 11.48
C CYS A 40 17.78 13.23 10.15
N ALA A 41 17.61 12.35 9.16
CA ALA A 41 17.08 12.74 7.86
C ALA A 41 15.59 13.13 7.93
N ALA A 42 15.23 14.25 7.31
CA ALA A 42 13.83 14.69 7.16
C ALA A 42 13.07 13.97 6.01
N THR A 43 13.73 13.04 5.33
CA THR A 43 13.19 12.26 4.21
C THR A 43 12.95 10.81 4.64
N ASN A 44 12.12 10.08 3.89
CA ASN A 44 11.89 8.64 4.08
C ASN A 44 11.56 8.20 5.53
N ASN A 45 10.80 9.02 6.27
CA ASN A 45 10.50 8.78 7.69
C ASN A 45 11.76 8.55 8.55
N ALA A 46 12.85 9.24 8.20
CA ALA A 46 14.17 9.15 8.82
C ALA A 46 14.91 7.82 8.64
N VAL A 47 14.39 6.87 7.86
CA VAL A 47 15.04 5.58 7.58
C VAL A 47 16.11 5.74 6.51
N ASP A 48 17.36 5.37 6.81
CA ASP A 48 18.41 5.27 5.79
C ASP A 48 18.35 3.92 5.04
N ASP A 49 18.36 2.81 5.78
CA ASP A 49 18.38 1.44 5.26
C ASP A 49 17.92 0.42 6.33
N PHE A 50 17.97 -0.87 6.00
CA PHE A 50 17.60 -2.00 6.84
C PHE A 50 18.79 -2.93 7.11
N TYR A 51 18.92 -3.36 8.36
CA TYR A 51 20.08 -4.09 8.84
C TYR A 51 19.70 -5.35 9.63
N ASP A 52 20.58 -6.34 9.65
CA ASP A 52 20.49 -7.58 10.45
C ASP A 52 21.07 -7.37 11.86
N ASN A 53 20.87 -6.17 12.39
CA ASN A 53 21.19 -5.82 13.77
C ASN A 53 19.95 -6.08 14.64
N LEU A 54 20.18 -6.56 15.86
CA LEU A 54 19.12 -6.57 16.87
C LEU A 54 18.71 -5.12 17.16
N PRO A 55 17.41 -4.82 17.26
CA PRO A 55 16.96 -3.47 17.58
C PRO A 55 17.43 -3.06 18.97
N THR A 56 17.86 -1.81 19.09
CA THR A 56 18.21 -1.19 20.38
C THR A 56 17.04 -0.43 20.97
N GLU A 57 16.04 -0.09 20.15
CA GLU A 57 14.88 0.70 20.52
C GLU A 57 13.59 -0.04 20.15
N GLN A 58 12.56 0.11 20.99
CA GLN A 58 11.23 -0.40 20.69
C GLN A 58 10.44 0.60 19.82
N GLY A 59 9.67 0.07 18.88
CA GLY A 59 8.71 0.85 18.09
C GLY A 59 7.47 1.24 18.89
N GLY A 60 6.63 2.08 18.29
CA GLY A 60 5.53 2.76 18.96
C GLY A 60 5.97 4.05 19.65
N VAL A 61 6.92 4.78 19.06
CA VAL A 61 7.48 6.03 19.59
C VAL A 61 7.61 7.08 18.50
N LEU A 62 7.78 8.34 18.88
CA LEU A 62 8.24 9.39 17.96
C LEU A 62 9.76 9.52 18.08
N THR A 63 10.44 9.77 16.97
CA THR A 63 11.86 10.14 16.94
C THR A 63 12.03 11.57 16.45
N VAL A 64 13.01 12.27 17.01
CA VAL A 64 13.28 13.70 16.75
C VAL A 64 14.75 13.90 16.42
N ASP A 65 15.04 14.60 15.33
CA ASP A 65 16.39 15.11 15.05
C ASP A 65 16.74 16.26 16.01
N SER A 66 17.53 15.99 17.05
CA SER A 66 17.95 17.02 18.00
C SER A 66 19.17 17.82 17.55
N ALA A 67 19.76 17.51 16.39
CA ALA A 67 20.91 18.22 15.85
C ALA A 67 20.54 19.50 15.08
N THR A 68 19.29 19.62 14.61
CA THR A 68 18.86 20.77 13.79
C THR A 68 17.49 21.34 14.20
N ILE A 69 16.57 21.50 13.25
CA ILE A 69 15.23 22.09 13.39
C ILE A 69 14.26 21.20 14.19
N GLY A 70 14.59 19.93 14.44
CA GLY A 70 13.70 19.04 15.17
C GLY A 70 12.73 18.27 14.29
N TYR A 71 13.16 17.71 13.15
CA TYR A 71 12.27 16.87 12.34
C TYR A 71 11.73 15.71 13.18
N VAL A 72 10.40 15.54 13.19
CA VAL A 72 9.73 14.51 13.99
C VAL A 72 9.27 13.40 13.06
N SER A 73 9.46 12.13 13.43
CA SER A 73 8.94 10.97 12.70
C SER A 73 8.32 9.96 13.64
N TYR A 74 7.37 9.17 13.17
CA TYR A 74 6.78 8.09 13.96
C TYR A 74 7.40 6.76 13.55
N GLN A 75 7.85 5.98 14.53
CA GLN A 75 8.47 4.68 14.30
C GLN A 75 7.56 3.57 14.82
N GLU A 76 6.92 2.84 13.91
CA GLU A 76 6.01 1.73 14.23
C GLU A 76 6.78 0.47 14.68
N ASN A 77 7.89 0.19 14.00
CA ASN A 77 8.72 -0.99 14.21
C ASN A 77 9.87 -0.71 15.18
N ASP A 78 10.35 -1.76 15.84
CA ASP A 78 11.59 -1.73 16.61
C ASP A 78 12.77 -1.38 15.67
N PHE A 79 13.74 -0.61 16.17
CA PHE A 79 14.75 0.02 15.32
C PHE A 79 16.13 0.16 15.99
N ILE A 80 17.13 0.48 15.16
CA ILE A 80 18.43 1.00 15.59
C ILE A 80 18.55 2.46 15.14
N ALA A 81 19.45 3.27 15.74
CA ALA A 81 19.50 4.70 15.43
C ALA A 81 20.94 5.24 15.26
N THR A 82 21.07 6.42 14.65
CA THR A 82 22.32 7.21 14.65
C THR A 82 22.48 7.99 15.94
N ASP A 83 23.55 8.79 16.01
CA ASP A 83 23.67 9.87 16.98
C ASP A 83 22.58 10.94 16.75
N HIS A 84 22.32 11.74 17.79
CA HIS A 84 21.38 12.87 17.79
C HIS A 84 19.90 12.57 17.50
N VAL A 85 19.52 11.29 17.54
CA VAL A 85 18.12 10.88 17.53
C VAL A 85 17.60 10.81 18.97
N GLU A 86 16.59 11.63 19.27
CA GLU A 86 15.84 11.55 20.52
C GLU A 86 14.54 10.79 20.29
N LYS A 87 14.02 10.14 21.33
CA LYS A 87 12.71 9.49 21.31
C LYS A 87 11.75 10.13 22.30
N ILE A 88 10.48 10.21 21.92
CA ILE A 88 9.34 10.62 22.76
C ILE A 88 8.40 9.42 22.88
N PHE A 89 8.09 9.01 24.10
CA PHE A 89 7.34 7.78 24.41
C PHE A 89 6.47 7.92 25.66
N PHE A 90 5.44 7.08 25.83
CA PHE A 90 4.69 7.05 27.09
C PHE A 90 5.50 6.38 28.20
N GLU A 91 5.64 7.04 29.36
CA GLU A 91 6.46 6.52 30.47
C GLU A 91 5.93 5.21 31.07
N ASN A 92 4.64 4.95 30.93
CA ASN A 92 4.02 3.69 31.35
C ASN A 92 4.32 2.50 30.41
N GLY A 93 5.15 2.70 29.39
CA GLY A 93 5.53 1.66 28.42
C GLY A 93 4.47 1.36 27.36
N LYS A 94 3.34 2.08 27.33
CA LYS A 94 2.34 1.94 26.27
C LYS A 94 2.92 2.42 24.95
N LYS A 95 2.64 1.68 23.87
CA LYS A 95 3.02 2.11 22.52
C LYS A 95 2.13 3.25 22.05
N ILE A 96 2.73 4.29 21.48
CA ILE A 96 2.03 5.29 20.68
C ILE A 96 1.56 4.58 19.41
N SER A 97 0.26 4.64 19.12
CA SER A 97 -0.28 4.10 17.87
C SER A 97 0.13 4.99 16.70
N LYS A 98 0.02 4.47 15.48
CA LYS A 98 0.35 5.23 14.27
C LYS A 98 -0.45 6.52 14.13
N ASN A 99 -1.74 6.50 14.47
CA ASN A 99 -2.60 7.67 14.30
C ASN A 99 -2.33 8.73 15.37
N ILE A 100 -2.18 8.37 16.66
CA ILE A 100 -1.67 9.28 17.69
C ILE A 100 -0.30 9.83 17.28
N GLY A 101 0.61 8.98 16.80
CA GLY A 101 1.95 9.41 16.37
C GLY A 101 1.90 10.47 15.26
N LEU A 102 1.07 10.26 14.23
CA LEU A 102 0.87 11.24 13.17
C LEU A 102 0.24 12.55 13.66
N PHE A 103 -0.70 12.46 14.60
CA PHE A 103 -1.31 13.64 15.22
C PHE A 103 -0.28 14.44 16.02
N LEU A 104 0.43 13.77 16.93
CA LEU A 104 1.46 14.37 17.78
C LEU A 104 2.61 14.95 16.96
N LYS A 105 3.09 14.23 15.93
CA LYS A 105 4.06 14.76 14.96
C LYS A 105 3.62 16.12 14.44
N SER A 106 2.38 16.19 13.93
CA SER A 106 1.85 17.40 13.31
C SER A 106 1.75 18.56 14.30
N VAL A 107 1.31 18.30 15.54
CA VAL A 107 1.21 19.33 16.58
C VAL A 107 2.58 19.78 17.08
N ILE A 108 3.54 18.86 17.28
CA ILE A 108 4.89 19.19 17.72
C ILE A 108 5.57 20.04 16.64
N GLU A 109 5.55 19.61 15.38
CA GLU A 109 6.12 20.37 14.25
C GLU A 109 5.51 21.77 14.17
N LYS A 110 4.18 21.88 14.30
CA LYS A 110 3.50 23.18 14.30
C LYS A 110 3.92 24.05 15.49
N SER A 111 4.10 23.46 16.66
CA SER A 111 4.55 24.17 17.87
C SER A 111 5.99 24.66 17.78
N CYS A 112 6.81 24.06 16.91
CA CYS A 112 8.22 24.34 16.69
C CYS A 112 8.49 25.23 15.47
N GLU A 113 7.47 25.54 14.67
CA GLU A 113 7.59 26.29 13.41
C GLU A 113 8.34 27.63 13.64
N ASN A 114 9.42 27.84 12.87
CA ASN A 114 10.32 29.00 12.94
C ASN A 114 11.04 29.24 14.29
N LYS A 115 11.04 28.29 15.23
CA LYS A 115 11.72 28.44 16.54
C LYS A 115 13.16 27.94 16.54
N TYR A 116 13.43 26.87 15.80
CA TYR A 116 14.70 26.14 15.86
C TYR A 116 15.42 26.12 14.52
N GLY A 117 16.73 25.90 14.56
CA GLY A 117 17.61 25.89 13.40
C GLY A 117 19.01 25.42 13.77
N TYR A 118 19.94 25.42 12.80
CA TYR A 118 21.29 24.92 13.00
C TYR A 118 22.03 25.60 14.18
N GLY A 119 21.86 26.92 14.34
CA GLY A 119 22.42 27.69 15.44
C GLY A 119 21.62 27.63 16.75
N TYR A 120 20.37 27.14 16.71
CA TYR A 120 19.48 27.04 17.88
C TYR A 120 18.67 25.75 17.81
N LYS A 121 19.31 24.64 18.18
CA LYS A 121 18.83 23.28 17.95
C LYS A 121 17.63 22.91 18.82
N PHE A 122 16.77 22.00 18.35
CA PHE A 122 15.72 21.40 19.16
C PHE A 122 16.28 20.29 20.09
N SER A 123 17.12 20.70 21.04
CA SER A 123 17.81 19.78 21.97
C SER A 123 16.84 19.02 22.88
N GLN A 124 17.25 17.88 23.42
CA GLN A 124 16.44 17.09 24.37
C GLN A 124 15.83 17.93 25.50
N SER A 125 16.60 18.86 26.08
CA SER A 125 16.12 19.78 27.12
C SER A 125 15.02 20.73 26.65
N ARG A 126 15.05 21.14 25.38
CA ARG A 126 14.02 21.98 24.75
C ARG A 126 12.81 21.16 24.33
N ILE A 127 13.01 19.93 23.87
CA ILE A 127 11.93 18.97 23.60
C ILE A 127 11.08 18.81 24.86
N LYS A 128 11.71 18.54 26.02
CA LYS A 128 10.98 18.41 27.30
C LYS A 128 10.13 19.64 27.63
N LYS A 129 10.68 20.84 27.44
CA LYS A 129 10.01 22.11 27.76
C LYS A 129 9.05 22.61 26.67
N GLN A 130 8.94 21.90 25.55
CA GLN A 130 8.07 22.32 24.46
C GLN A 130 6.61 22.19 24.89
N ILE A 131 5.82 23.24 24.64
CA ILE A 131 4.38 23.23 24.90
C ILE A 131 3.66 22.88 23.60
N ILE A 132 2.72 21.94 23.69
CA ILE A 132 1.85 21.51 22.60
C ILE A 132 0.39 21.70 22.98
N MET A 133 -0.45 21.97 21.98
CA MET A 133 -1.89 22.10 22.16
C MET A 133 -2.59 20.83 21.69
N LEU A 134 -3.30 20.17 22.60
CA LEU A 134 -4.02 18.93 22.32
C LEU A 134 -5.52 19.08 22.59
N PRO A 135 -6.39 18.34 21.87
CA PRO A 135 -7.79 18.24 22.21
C PRO A 135 -7.94 17.58 23.59
N ILE A 136 -8.86 18.11 24.41
CA ILE A 136 -9.13 17.59 25.75
C ILE A 136 -10.50 16.94 25.86
N ASP A 137 -10.62 15.98 26.78
CA ASP A 137 -11.89 15.37 27.16
C ASP A 137 -12.64 16.21 28.21
N SER A 138 -13.76 15.70 28.71
CA SER A 138 -14.56 16.39 29.74
C SER A 138 -13.85 16.55 31.09
N GLN A 139 -12.72 15.86 31.31
CA GLN A 139 -11.89 15.94 32.51
C GLN A 139 -10.67 16.85 32.31
N GLY A 140 -10.50 17.46 31.13
CA GLY A 140 -9.35 18.29 30.81
C GLY A 140 -8.09 17.51 30.45
N GLN A 141 -8.19 16.19 30.27
CA GLN A 141 -7.06 15.33 29.88
C GLN A 141 -6.99 15.19 28.34
N PRO A 142 -5.82 14.88 27.76
CA PRO A 142 -5.71 14.69 26.31
C PRO A 142 -6.68 13.62 25.79
N ASN A 143 -7.50 13.99 24.82
CA ASN A 143 -8.49 13.11 24.21
C ASN A 143 -7.86 12.25 23.11
N TRP A 144 -7.20 11.16 23.54
CA TRP A 144 -6.53 10.21 22.64
C TRP A 144 -7.49 9.61 21.61
N GLN A 145 -8.70 9.23 22.02
CA GLN A 145 -9.67 8.63 21.10
C GLN A 145 -10.05 9.59 19.97
N PHE A 146 -10.29 10.86 20.30
CA PHE A 146 -10.57 11.88 19.28
C PHE A 146 -9.38 12.06 18.31
N MET A 147 -8.14 12.14 18.81
CA MET A 147 -6.95 12.28 17.95
C MET A 147 -6.84 11.10 16.98
N GLU A 148 -7.13 9.89 17.47
CA GLU A 148 -7.11 8.66 16.69
C GLU A 148 -8.14 8.68 15.57
N ASP A 149 -9.38 9.02 15.91
CA ASP A 149 -10.51 9.04 14.97
C ASP A 149 -10.38 10.18 13.97
N TYR A 150 -9.84 11.32 14.39
CA TYR A 150 -9.57 12.47 13.53
C TYR A 150 -8.58 12.11 12.42
N ILE A 151 -7.44 11.50 12.75
CA ILE A 151 -6.45 11.10 11.72
C ILE A 151 -7.03 10.05 10.77
N LYS A 152 -7.80 9.08 11.27
CA LYS A 152 -8.49 8.11 10.41
C LYS A 152 -9.48 8.78 9.47
N GLN A 153 -10.28 9.72 9.98
CA GLN A 153 -11.24 10.47 9.18
C GLN A 153 -10.55 11.29 8.09
N GLU A 154 -9.47 12.00 8.42
CA GLU A 154 -8.67 12.78 7.46
C GLU A 154 -8.04 11.89 6.38
N GLN A 155 -7.50 10.73 6.76
CA GLN A 155 -6.96 9.76 5.80
C GLN A 155 -8.04 9.24 4.86
N LYS A 156 -9.24 8.94 5.37
CA LYS A 156 -10.39 8.52 4.55
C LYS A 156 -10.82 9.61 3.57
N GLN A 157 -10.89 10.87 4.01
CA GLN A 157 -11.22 12.00 3.14
C GLN A 157 -10.17 12.20 2.03
N ARG A 158 -8.87 12.09 2.37
CA ARG A 158 -7.79 12.17 1.37
C ARG A 158 -7.87 11.02 0.36
N ALA A 159 -8.11 9.80 0.84
CA ALA A 159 -8.28 8.64 -0.04
C ALA A 159 -9.47 8.83 -1.00
N GLN A 160 -10.60 9.37 -0.51
CA GLN A 160 -11.75 9.67 -1.37
C GLN A 160 -11.42 10.70 -2.45
N LYS A 161 -10.69 11.78 -2.12
CA LYS A 161 -10.26 12.77 -3.12
C LYS A 161 -9.42 12.15 -4.24
N VAL A 162 -8.59 11.16 -3.91
CA VAL A 162 -7.78 10.42 -4.89
C VAL A 162 -8.66 9.51 -5.74
N ILE A 163 -9.63 8.81 -5.14
CA ILE A 163 -10.64 8.02 -5.87
C ILE A 163 -11.38 8.92 -6.87
N ASP A 164 -11.98 10.01 -6.40
CA ASP A 164 -12.79 10.91 -7.23
C ASP A 164 -11.97 11.47 -8.41
N TYR A 165 -10.68 11.74 -8.19
CA TYR A 165 -9.77 12.17 -9.26
C TYR A 165 -9.63 11.09 -10.34
N TYR A 166 -9.33 9.86 -9.95
CA TYR A 166 -9.12 8.78 -10.91
C TYR A 166 -10.43 8.31 -11.56
N GLU A 167 -11.56 8.35 -10.86
CA GLU A 167 -12.87 8.04 -11.46
C GLU A 167 -13.26 9.05 -12.54
N ARG A 168 -13.10 10.36 -12.27
CA ARG A 168 -13.31 11.38 -13.30
C ARG A 168 -12.41 11.15 -14.49
N LYS A 169 -11.13 10.88 -14.25
CA LYS A 169 -10.14 10.61 -15.29
C LYS A 169 -10.48 9.36 -16.12
N LEU A 170 -11.00 8.32 -15.48
CA LEU A 170 -11.47 7.12 -16.16
C LEU A 170 -12.62 7.43 -17.12
N VAL A 171 -13.60 8.22 -16.68
CA VAL A 171 -14.74 8.64 -17.53
C VAL A 171 -14.27 9.49 -18.70
N GLU A 172 -13.40 10.48 -18.45
CA GLU A 172 -12.84 11.35 -19.49
C GLU A 172 -12.05 10.58 -20.55
N LEU A 173 -11.26 9.56 -20.16
CA LEU A 173 -10.51 8.73 -21.09
C LEU A 173 -11.40 7.75 -21.84
N ALA A 174 -12.35 7.10 -21.15
CA ALA A 174 -13.23 6.10 -21.75
C ALA A 174 -14.18 6.69 -22.81
N SER A 175 -14.55 7.97 -22.72
CA SER A 175 -15.36 8.62 -23.76
C SER A 175 -14.59 8.90 -25.05
N ASP A 176 -13.26 9.01 -24.94
CA ASP A 176 -12.39 9.47 -26.03
C ASP A 176 -11.72 8.32 -26.78
N VAL A 177 -11.55 7.16 -26.15
CA VAL A 177 -10.86 6.01 -26.77
C VAL A 177 -11.79 5.32 -27.77
N VAL A 178 -11.44 5.45 -29.06
CA VAL A 178 -11.96 4.61 -30.14
C VAL A 178 -11.03 3.41 -30.30
N GLY A 179 -11.58 2.24 -30.65
CA GLY A 179 -10.78 1.02 -30.79
C GLY A 179 -9.56 1.20 -31.69
N LEU A 180 -8.40 0.71 -31.23
CA LEU A 180 -7.15 0.74 -31.99
C LEU A 180 -7.19 -0.28 -33.12
N ASP A 181 -7.49 0.19 -34.32
CA ASP A 181 -7.36 -0.63 -35.53
C ASP A 181 -5.90 -0.92 -35.85
N LYS A 182 -5.66 -1.98 -36.64
CA LYS A 182 -4.34 -2.23 -37.22
C LYS A 182 -3.95 -1.08 -38.14
N VAL A 183 -2.93 -0.32 -37.76
CA VAL A 183 -2.37 0.78 -38.55
C VAL A 183 -1.09 0.38 -39.27
N GLU A 184 -0.88 0.96 -40.45
CA GLU A 184 0.38 0.85 -41.19
C GLU A 184 1.41 1.80 -40.56
N TRP A 185 2.68 1.39 -40.50
CA TRP A 185 3.77 2.23 -40.01
C TRP A 185 4.64 2.71 -41.18
N LYS A 186 4.93 4.02 -41.23
CA LYS A 186 5.71 4.64 -42.30
C LYS A 186 6.84 5.49 -41.76
N THR A 187 7.84 5.71 -42.59
CA THR A 187 8.95 6.62 -42.30
C THR A 187 8.57 8.04 -42.71
N PHE A 188 8.68 8.99 -41.79
CA PHE A 188 8.43 10.42 -42.01
C PHE A 188 9.68 11.23 -41.67
N ARG A 189 9.94 12.31 -42.40
CA ARG A 189 10.96 13.30 -42.01
C ARG A 189 10.45 14.10 -40.82
N PHE A 190 11.37 14.58 -39.97
CA PHE A 190 11.02 15.46 -38.87
C PHE A 190 10.22 16.68 -39.32
N THR A 191 10.55 17.27 -40.48
CA THR A 191 9.84 18.42 -41.05
C THR A 191 8.42 18.13 -41.53
N GLU A 192 8.05 16.86 -41.70
CA GLU A 192 6.66 16.45 -42.01
C GLU A 192 5.81 16.33 -40.74
N VAL A 193 6.45 16.10 -39.59
CA VAL A 193 5.79 15.90 -38.29
C VAL A 193 5.77 17.18 -37.47
N PHE A 194 6.88 17.93 -37.49
CA PHE A 194 7.08 19.18 -36.78
C PHE A 194 7.21 20.34 -37.78
N GLN A 195 6.20 21.20 -37.80
CA GLN A 195 6.14 22.36 -38.68
C GLN A 195 7.12 23.46 -38.25
N GLU A 196 7.41 23.56 -36.94
CA GLU A 196 8.45 24.46 -36.43
C GLU A 196 9.51 23.69 -35.64
N ILE A 197 10.77 23.90 -36.01
CA ILE A 197 11.94 23.34 -35.34
C ILE A 197 12.86 24.52 -35.01
N GLN A 198 12.90 24.90 -33.73
CA GLN A 198 13.62 26.09 -33.30
C GLN A 198 14.44 25.82 -32.05
N ARG A 199 15.75 26.08 -32.16
CA ARG A 199 16.66 26.06 -31.02
C ARG A 199 16.32 27.18 -30.04
N GLY A 200 16.53 26.96 -28.75
CA GLY A 200 16.48 28.03 -27.75
C GLY A 200 17.60 29.04 -27.94
N LYS A 201 17.80 29.91 -26.94
CA LYS A 201 18.79 30.99 -27.02
C LYS A 201 19.69 30.98 -25.80
N ARG A 202 20.97 31.25 -26.02
CA ARG A 202 21.99 31.20 -24.98
C ARG A 202 21.67 32.22 -23.89
N LEU A 203 21.53 31.72 -22.67
CA LEU A 203 21.40 32.52 -21.45
C LEU A 203 22.27 31.87 -20.38
N THR A 204 23.35 32.54 -19.99
CA THR A 204 24.26 32.03 -18.96
C THR A 204 23.64 32.18 -17.58
N LYS A 205 24.03 31.32 -16.64
CA LYS A 205 23.50 31.34 -15.25
C LYS A 205 23.69 32.70 -14.57
N ALA A 206 24.80 33.39 -14.83
CA ALA A 206 25.06 34.74 -14.30
C ALA A 206 24.08 35.82 -14.81
N ASN A 207 23.41 35.58 -15.95
CA ASN A 207 22.46 36.52 -16.55
C ASN A 207 21.00 36.13 -16.31
N GLN A 208 20.75 35.03 -15.58
CA GLN A 208 19.41 34.64 -15.19
C GLN A 208 18.93 35.55 -14.06
N ILE A 209 17.69 36.01 -14.19
CA ILE A 209 16.99 36.79 -13.18
C ILE A 209 15.96 35.87 -12.56
N ASP A 210 15.86 35.81 -11.23
CA ASP A 210 14.86 34.98 -10.55
C ASP A 210 13.44 35.34 -11.00
N GLY A 211 12.61 34.33 -11.18
CA GLY A 211 11.21 34.49 -11.57
C GLY A 211 10.45 33.18 -11.51
N THR A 212 9.30 33.13 -12.20
CA THR A 212 8.37 31.99 -12.12
C THR A 212 8.26 31.20 -13.42
N LYS A 213 8.93 31.63 -14.52
CA LYS A 213 8.88 30.91 -15.79
C LYS A 213 9.92 29.79 -15.79
N PRO A 214 9.57 28.54 -16.11
CA PRO A 214 10.54 27.45 -16.23
C PRO A 214 11.65 27.79 -17.24
N TYR A 215 12.89 27.52 -16.87
CA TYR A 215 14.03 27.51 -17.78
C TYR A 215 14.40 26.06 -18.11
N VAL A 216 14.21 25.69 -19.37
CA VAL A 216 14.49 24.33 -19.85
C VAL A 216 15.90 24.26 -20.44
N SER A 217 16.71 23.38 -19.87
CA SER A 217 18.09 23.10 -20.27
C SER A 217 18.25 21.67 -20.82
N SER A 218 19.48 21.24 -21.02
CA SER A 218 19.81 19.91 -21.55
C SER A 218 19.88 18.80 -20.49
N THR A 219 19.31 19.00 -19.30
CA THR A 219 19.23 17.96 -18.26
C THR A 219 18.19 16.88 -18.61
N ALA A 220 18.47 15.63 -18.23
CA ALA A 220 17.51 14.52 -18.28
C ALA A 220 16.53 14.51 -17.08
N GLU A 221 16.80 15.32 -16.07
CA GLU A 221 16.01 15.37 -14.84
C GLU A 221 14.87 16.38 -14.95
N ASN A 222 13.84 16.22 -14.12
CA ASN A 222 12.76 17.22 -13.92
C ASN A 222 12.13 17.76 -15.22
N ASN A 223 11.94 16.89 -16.22
CA ASN A 223 11.45 17.28 -17.56
C ASN A 223 12.29 18.37 -18.24
N GLY A 224 13.60 18.40 -17.99
CA GLY A 224 14.51 19.40 -18.54
C GLY A 224 14.51 20.74 -17.80
N VAL A 225 13.68 20.93 -16.78
CA VAL A 225 13.60 22.19 -16.02
C VAL A 225 14.79 22.29 -15.06
N ASP A 226 15.64 23.30 -15.28
CA ASP A 226 16.88 23.55 -14.52
C ASP A 226 16.74 24.71 -13.53
N GLY A 227 15.63 25.44 -13.59
CA GLY A 227 15.33 26.55 -12.69
C GLY A 227 14.13 27.36 -13.17
N PHE A 228 13.86 28.47 -12.49
CA PHE A 228 12.81 29.41 -12.85
C PHE A 228 13.40 30.81 -13.00
N ILE A 229 13.01 31.49 -14.07
CA ILE A 229 13.57 32.80 -14.44
C ILE A 229 12.48 33.83 -14.77
N GLY A 230 12.85 35.10 -14.67
CA GLY A 230 12.04 36.27 -15.01
C GLY A 230 12.51 37.00 -16.27
N ASN A 231 13.45 36.43 -17.04
CA ASN A 231 13.95 37.08 -18.25
C ASN A 231 12.88 37.09 -19.37
N ASP A 232 12.63 38.26 -19.93
CA ASP A 232 11.75 38.47 -21.11
C ASP A 232 12.49 39.00 -22.34
N VAL A 233 13.66 39.64 -22.14
CA VAL A 233 14.45 40.23 -23.23
C VAL A 233 15.58 39.28 -23.62
N GLY A 234 15.77 39.09 -24.93
CA GLY A 234 16.89 38.33 -25.45
C GLY A 234 16.78 36.82 -25.28
N VAL A 235 15.63 36.31 -24.86
CA VAL A 235 15.31 34.89 -24.71
C VAL A 235 14.39 34.39 -25.83
N ARG A 236 14.13 33.08 -25.88
CA ARG A 236 13.08 32.48 -26.72
C ARG A 236 12.12 31.74 -25.81
N GLU A 237 10.85 32.11 -25.89
CA GLU A 237 9.76 31.49 -25.14
C GLU A 237 8.99 30.54 -26.05
N PHE A 238 8.59 29.40 -25.50
CA PHE A 238 7.85 28.36 -26.18
C PHE A 238 6.73 27.83 -25.28
N GLU A 239 5.71 27.22 -25.89
CA GLU A 239 4.62 26.55 -25.18
C GLU A 239 4.03 25.44 -26.04
N ASN A 240 3.54 24.38 -25.39
CA ASN A 240 2.87 23.24 -26.03
C ASN A 240 3.70 22.65 -27.19
N VAL A 241 4.94 22.27 -26.88
CA VAL A 241 5.95 21.71 -27.80
C VAL A 241 6.66 20.52 -27.16
N LEU A 242 7.39 19.73 -27.97
CA LEU A 242 8.47 18.89 -27.44
C LEU A 242 9.76 19.68 -27.31
N THR A 243 10.50 19.44 -26.24
CA THR A 243 11.89 19.88 -26.07
C THR A 243 12.82 18.70 -26.22
N LEU A 244 13.88 18.87 -27.02
CA LEU A 244 14.92 17.87 -27.25
C LEU A 244 16.29 18.45 -26.86
N ALA A 245 16.98 17.80 -25.95
CA ALA A 245 18.34 18.14 -25.56
C ALA A 245 19.33 17.80 -26.69
N ASN A 246 20.08 18.80 -27.15
CA ASN A 246 21.02 18.68 -28.26
C ASN A 246 22.41 18.22 -27.84
N SER A 247 22.81 18.57 -26.60
CA SER A 247 24.10 18.32 -25.95
C SER A 247 23.86 17.82 -24.51
N GLY A 248 24.91 17.46 -23.77
CA GLY A 248 24.76 16.99 -22.37
C GLY A 248 24.00 15.66 -22.32
N SER A 249 22.78 15.66 -21.77
CA SER A 249 21.85 14.53 -21.86
C SER A 249 21.20 14.45 -23.25
N VAL A 250 22.03 14.27 -24.27
CA VAL A 250 21.63 14.26 -25.69
C VAL A 250 20.49 13.27 -25.92
N GLY A 251 19.42 13.72 -26.56
CA GLY A 251 18.26 12.89 -26.87
C GLY A 251 17.14 12.93 -25.82
N SER A 252 17.42 13.41 -24.59
CA SER A 252 16.37 13.65 -23.60
C SER A 252 15.27 14.51 -24.19
N THR A 253 14.04 13.99 -24.15
CA THR A 253 12.87 14.57 -24.82
C THR A 253 11.69 14.66 -23.87
N PHE A 254 11.08 15.84 -23.79
CA PHE A 254 9.96 16.10 -22.89
C PHE A 254 8.87 16.91 -23.57
N TYR A 255 7.61 16.64 -23.23
CA TYR A 255 6.49 17.49 -23.59
C TYR A 255 6.34 18.63 -22.59
N GLN A 256 6.38 19.86 -23.09
CA GLN A 256 6.22 21.08 -22.30
C GLN A 256 4.84 21.67 -22.54
N GLN A 257 3.92 21.45 -21.60
CA GLN A 257 2.56 21.97 -21.70
C GLN A 257 2.49 23.49 -21.43
N PHE A 258 3.37 24.00 -20.57
CA PHE A 258 3.36 25.39 -20.10
C PHE A 258 4.36 26.25 -20.87
N LYS A 259 4.25 27.58 -20.71
CA LYS A 259 5.24 28.54 -21.21
C LYS A 259 6.57 28.34 -20.52
N PHE A 260 7.65 28.36 -21.29
CA PHE A 260 9.02 28.22 -20.76
C PHE A 260 10.04 28.92 -21.65
N VAL A 261 11.22 29.20 -21.11
CA VAL A 261 12.38 29.68 -21.86
C VAL A 261 13.35 28.52 -22.08
N ALA A 262 13.80 28.33 -23.32
CA ALA A 262 14.75 27.25 -23.65
C ALA A 262 16.20 27.77 -23.82
N SER A 263 17.16 27.02 -23.31
CA SER A 263 18.59 27.25 -23.55
C SER A 263 19.00 27.01 -25.01
N ASP A 264 20.18 27.48 -25.41
CA ASP A 264 20.79 27.19 -26.72
C ASP A 264 21.11 25.70 -26.93
N HIS A 265 21.13 24.92 -25.85
CA HIS A 265 21.36 23.47 -25.90
C HIS A 265 20.08 22.66 -26.07
N VAL A 266 18.92 23.30 -26.21
CA VAL A 266 17.61 22.65 -26.39
C VAL A 266 16.97 23.08 -27.70
N THR A 267 16.32 22.14 -28.38
CA THR A 267 15.48 22.43 -29.55
C THR A 267 14.02 22.21 -29.22
N ALA A 268 13.18 23.21 -29.47
CA ALA A 268 11.73 23.09 -29.45
C ALA A 268 11.23 22.55 -30.78
N LEU A 269 10.32 21.58 -30.72
CA LEU A 269 9.69 20.89 -31.84
C LEU A 269 8.18 21.07 -31.73
N LYS A 270 7.62 21.91 -32.61
CA LYS A 270 6.19 22.20 -32.70
C LYS A 270 5.56 21.41 -33.82
N SER A 271 4.47 20.73 -33.51
CA SER A 271 3.52 20.20 -34.47
C SER A 271 2.19 20.92 -34.33
N ASP A 272 1.58 21.30 -35.46
CA ASP A 272 0.28 21.99 -35.49
C ASP A 272 -0.89 21.02 -35.30
N LYS A 273 -0.63 19.72 -35.39
CA LYS A 273 -1.64 18.65 -35.34
C LYS A 273 -1.57 17.79 -34.08
N ALA A 274 -0.50 17.89 -33.30
CA ALA A 274 -0.33 17.08 -32.10
C ALA A 274 -1.03 17.72 -30.90
N ASP A 275 -1.89 16.94 -30.24
CA ASP A 275 -2.36 17.25 -28.89
C ASP A 275 -1.34 16.77 -27.83
N LYS A 276 -1.68 16.94 -26.55
CA LYS A 276 -0.87 16.45 -25.43
C LYS A 276 -0.50 14.97 -25.59
N TYR A 277 -1.45 14.13 -25.96
CA TYR A 277 -1.27 12.67 -26.00
C TYR A 277 -0.39 12.24 -27.18
N ALA A 278 -0.59 12.85 -28.35
CA ALA A 278 0.30 12.68 -29.49
C ALA A 278 1.71 13.17 -29.17
N TYR A 279 1.88 14.28 -28.44
CA TYR A 279 3.21 14.71 -28.01
C TYR A 279 3.85 13.73 -27.03
N LEU A 280 3.11 13.16 -26.09
CA LEU A 280 3.63 12.12 -25.20
C LEU A 280 4.06 10.87 -25.99
N PHE A 281 3.28 10.45 -26.97
CA PHE A 281 3.68 9.39 -27.90
C PHE A 281 4.98 9.76 -28.63
N LEU A 282 5.01 10.92 -29.29
CA LEU A 282 6.16 11.41 -30.05
C LEU A 282 7.41 11.58 -29.17
N SER A 283 7.26 11.95 -27.91
CA SER A 283 8.38 12.07 -26.96
C SER A 283 9.15 10.75 -26.83
N SER A 284 8.42 9.62 -26.74
CA SER A 284 9.03 8.29 -26.63
C SER A 284 9.77 7.90 -27.92
N VAL A 285 9.21 8.27 -29.07
CA VAL A 285 9.80 7.97 -30.39
C VAL A 285 11.04 8.84 -30.64
N VAL A 286 10.95 10.15 -30.37
CA VAL A 286 12.04 11.11 -30.57
C VAL A 286 13.18 10.88 -29.59
N LYS A 287 12.89 10.44 -28.35
CA LYS A 287 13.92 10.12 -27.36
C LYS A 287 14.95 9.11 -27.86
N ARG A 288 14.55 8.19 -28.74
CA ARG A 288 15.45 7.20 -29.37
C ARG A 288 16.59 7.81 -30.17
N LEU A 289 16.58 9.11 -30.45
CA LEU A 289 17.75 9.81 -30.97
C LEU A 289 18.97 9.74 -30.04
N GLU A 290 18.77 9.48 -28.74
CA GLU A 290 19.86 9.18 -27.79
C GLU A 290 20.71 7.95 -28.18
N GLU A 291 20.14 7.02 -28.96
CA GLU A 291 20.86 5.86 -29.49
C GLU A 291 21.85 6.25 -30.62
N LYS A 292 21.59 7.38 -31.30
CA LYS A 292 22.32 7.82 -32.52
C LYS A 292 23.31 8.95 -32.24
N TYR A 293 23.01 9.78 -31.26
CA TYR A 293 23.70 11.01 -30.95
C TYR A 293 24.33 10.94 -29.55
N SER A 294 25.44 11.66 -29.38
CA SER A 294 26.22 11.63 -28.13
C SER A 294 26.98 12.94 -27.97
N PHE A 295 27.71 13.10 -26.87
CA PHE A 295 28.54 14.29 -26.66
C PHE A 295 29.52 14.56 -27.82
N ASN A 296 30.12 13.51 -28.39
CA ASN A 296 31.04 13.65 -29.54
C ASN A 296 30.32 13.83 -30.88
N ARG A 297 28.99 13.70 -30.88
CA ARG A 297 28.13 13.79 -32.06
C ARG A 297 26.80 14.42 -31.65
N GLU A 298 26.80 15.71 -31.37
CA GLU A 298 25.61 16.42 -30.92
C GLU A 298 24.57 16.62 -32.03
N ILE A 299 23.33 16.91 -31.63
CA ILE A 299 22.26 17.26 -32.55
C ILE A 299 22.43 18.73 -32.98
N ASN A 300 22.40 18.97 -34.30
CA ASN A 300 22.45 20.32 -34.85
C ASN A 300 21.27 20.57 -35.80
N ASP A 301 21.04 21.84 -36.15
CA ASP A 301 19.88 22.26 -36.93
C ASP A 301 19.79 21.57 -38.31
N ALA A 302 20.94 21.29 -38.94
CA ALA A 302 20.98 20.58 -40.22
C ALA A 302 20.72 19.07 -40.06
N ARG A 303 21.21 18.47 -38.97
CA ARG A 303 21.02 17.05 -38.65
C ARG A 303 19.55 16.77 -38.33
N ILE A 304 18.96 17.53 -37.41
CA ILE A 304 17.58 17.30 -36.98
C ILE A 304 16.56 17.46 -38.12
N LYS A 305 16.76 18.45 -39.02
CA LYS A 305 15.89 18.64 -40.19
C LYS A 305 15.97 17.50 -41.21
N ARG A 306 17.04 16.70 -41.20
CA ARG A 306 17.20 15.51 -42.06
C ARG A 306 16.80 14.21 -41.35
N GLU A 307 16.51 14.26 -40.06
CA GLU A 307 16.10 13.07 -39.33
C GLU A 307 14.78 12.51 -39.84
N LYS A 308 14.62 11.21 -39.61
CA LYS A 308 13.42 10.48 -39.94
C LYS A 308 12.97 9.65 -38.75
N ILE A 309 11.67 9.51 -38.59
CA ILE A 309 11.01 8.70 -37.56
C ILE A 309 9.97 7.79 -38.19
N ILE A 310 9.77 6.64 -37.56
CA ILE A 310 8.74 5.69 -37.95
C ILE A 310 7.52 5.97 -37.07
N LEU A 311 6.38 6.27 -37.70
CA LEU A 311 5.12 6.61 -37.03
C LEU A 311 3.96 5.86 -37.69
N PRO A 312 2.83 5.69 -36.99
CA PRO A 312 1.60 5.20 -37.60
C PRO A 312 1.13 6.16 -38.69
N ALA A 313 0.62 5.62 -39.79
CA ALA A 313 0.11 6.37 -40.92
C ALA A 313 -1.43 6.29 -40.99
N ASP A 314 -2.06 7.39 -41.40
CA ASP A 314 -3.49 7.43 -41.67
C ASP A 314 -3.80 6.82 -43.05
N LYS A 315 -5.09 6.72 -43.38
CA LYS A 315 -5.55 6.21 -44.68
C LYS A 315 -5.06 7.02 -45.90
N HIS A 316 -4.56 8.24 -45.68
CA HIS A 316 -4.00 9.11 -46.69
C HIS A 316 -2.46 9.04 -46.74
N GLY A 317 -1.83 8.26 -45.86
CA GLY A 317 -0.38 8.11 -45.75
C GLY A 317 0.32 9.18 -44.94
N ASN A 318 -0.41 10.06 -44.23
CA ASN A 318 0.17 11.08 -43.34
C ASN A 318 0.41 10.53 -41.94
N PRO A 319 1.19 11.18 -41.06
CA PRO A 319 1.30 10.78 -39.66
C PRO A 319 -0.07 10.79 -38.98
N ASN A 320 -0.43 9.67 -38.35
CA ASN A 320 -1.74 9.48 -37.70
C ASN A 320 -1.70 9.98 -36.25
N PHE A 321 -1.81 11.29 -36.06
CA PHE A 321 -1.79 11.91 -34.74
C PHE A 321 -2.95 11.43 -33.85
N GLN A 322 -4.13 11.18 -34.44
CA GLN A 322 -5.27 10.67 -33.69
C GLN A 322 -4.98 9.29 -33.08
N TYR A 323 -4.44 8.35 -33.86
CA TYR A 323 -4.02 7.05 -33.33
C TYR A 323 -2.96 7.20 -32.23
N MET A 324 -1.98 8.10 -32.40
CA MET A 324 -0.96 8.35 -31.37
C MET A 324 -1.59 8.83 -30.06
N SER A 325 -2.58 9.72 -30.16
CA SER A 325 -3.33 10.21 -29.01
C SER A 325 -4.14 9.10 -28.34
N ASP A 326 -4.92 8.36 -29.12
CA ASP A 326 -5.80 7.29 -28.64
C ASP A 326 -4.99 6.15 -28.00
N PHE A 327 -3.83 5.79 -28.58
CA PHE A 327 -2.94 4.79 -28.02
C PHE A 327 -2.44 5.17 -26.62
N VAL A 328 -1.99 6.42 -26.43
CA VAL A 328 -1.52 6.87 -25.11
C VAL A 328 -2.69 6.99 -24.12
N LYS A 329 -3.87 7.42 -24.59
CA LYS A 329 -5.08 7.45 -23.76
C LYS A 329 -5.51 6.05 -23.31
N GLU A 330 -5.43 5.04 -24.17
CA GLU A 330 -5.73 3.65 -23.82
C GLU A 330 -4.74 3.11 -22.78
N LEU A 331 -3.44 3.34 -22.96
CA LEU A 331 -2.43 3.00 -21.94
C LEU A 331 -2.69 3.71 -20.59
N GLU A 332 -3.09 4.99 -20.63
CA GLU A 332 -3.43 5.73 -19.43
C GLU A 332 -4.73 5.19 -18.79
N LEU A 333 -5.72 4.81 -19.59
CA LEU A 333 -6.99 4.24 -19.14
C LEU A 333 -6.75 2.91 -18.41
N ASP A 334 -6.01 1.99 -19.01
CA ASP A 334 -5.61 0.71 -18.40
C ASP A 334 -4.94 0.96 -17.05
N LYS A 335 -4.01 1.92 -17.01
CA LYS A 335 -3.29 2.21 -15.77
C LYS A 335 -4.16 2.84 -14.69
N VAL A 336 -5.09 3.72 -15.07
CA VAL A 336 -6.07 4.31 -14.16
C VAL A 336 -6.99 3.24 -13.58
N GLN A 337 -7.42 2.27 -14.40
CA GLN A 337 -8.23 1.14 -13.94
C GLN A 337 -7.47 0.28 -12.90
N GLU A 338 -6.23 -0.10 -13.20
CA GLU A 338 -5.38 -0.86 -12.26
C GLU A 338 -5.20 -0.12 -10.92
N VAL A 339 -4.93 1.19 -10.97
CA VAL A 339 -4.72 2.01 -9.78
C VAL A 339 -6.00 2.14 -8.96
N LEU A 340 -7.15 2.36 -9.60
CA LEU A 340 -8.44 2.42 -8.92
C LEU A 340 -8.76 1.11 -8.20
N GLU A 341 -8.59 -0.02 -8.89
CA GLU A 341 -8.81 -1.34 -8.29
C GLU A 341 -7.91 -1.54 -7.05
N TYR A 342 -6.62 -1.21 -7.17
CA TYR A 342 -5.69 -1.28 -6.04
C TYR A 342 -6.11 -0.39 -4.87
N ILE A 343 -6.51 0.86 -5.14
CA ILE A 343 -6.96 1.82 -4.11
C ILE A 343 -8.21 1.28 -3.40
N TYR A 344 -9.19 0.77 -4.16
CA TYR A 344 -10.40 0.21 -3.59
C TYR A 344 -10.14 -1.00 -2.71
N ILE A 345 -9.29 -1.93 -3.16
CA ILE A 345 -8.85 -3.07 -2.36
C ILE A 345 -8.13 -2.58 -1.09
N TYR A 346 -7.17 -1.66 -1.22
CA TYR A 346 -6.41 -1.12 -0.09
C TYR A 346 -7.30 -0.44 0.96
N ILE A 347 -8.26 0.39 0.53
CA ILE A 347 -9.20 1.05 1.45
C ILE A 347 -10.09 0.01 2.12
N LYS A 348 -10.65 -0.93 1.37
CA LYS A 348 -11.50 -2.00 1.92
C LYS A 348 -10.74 -2.82 2.96
N LEU A 349 -9.50 -3.19 2.66
CA LEU A 349 -8.60 -3.85 3.60
C LEU A 349 -8.41 -3.00 4.84
N LYS A 350 -8.01 -1.75 4.70
CA LYS A 350 -7.75 -0.85 5.82
C LYS A 350 -8.98 -0.65 6.70
N THR A 351 -10.15 -0.45 6.11
CA THR A 351 -11.42 -0.36 6.85
C THR A 351 -11.71 -1.65 7.62
N MET A 352 -11.56 -2.82 7.00
CA MET A 352 -11.74 -4.12 7.67
C MET A 352 -10.67 -4.40 8.75
N LEU A 353 -9.46 -3.86 8.60
CA LEU A 353 -8.37 -3.96 9.57
C LEU A 353 -8.57 -3.04 10.77
N GLU A 354 -9.25 -1.90 10.56
CA GLU A 354 -9.53 -0.87 11.56
C GLU A 354 -10.87 -1.09 12.29
N GLU A 355 -11.83 -1.74 11.66
CA GLU A 355 -13.08 -2.20 12.28
C GLU A 355 -12.77 -3.32 13.29
N LYS A 356 -12.72 -2.91 14.56
CA LYS A 356 -12.53 -3.72 15.79
C LYS A 356 -11.14 -4.30 16.02
N VAL A 357 -10.23 -3.43 16.47
CA VAL A 357 -9.35 -3.77 17.61
C VAL A 357 -9.92 -3.10 18.87
N CYS A 358 -11.15 -3.48 19.24
CA CYS A 358 -11.56 -3.34 20.64
C CYS A 358 -10.75 -4.36 21.44
N GLU A 359 -10.47 -4.11 22.73
CA GLU A 359 -9.94 -5.16 23.61
C GLU A 359 -10.90 -6.36 23.58
N ILE A 360 -10.57 -7.39 22.79
CA ILE A 360 -11.38 -8.60 22.72
C ILE A 360 -11.11 -9.41 23.97
N SER A 361 -12.14 -9.56 24.78
CA SER A 361 -12.13 -10.51 25.89
C SER A 361 -12.33 -11.93 25.37
N TRP A 362 -11.70 -12.90 26.03
CA TRP A 362 -11.81 -14.31 25.68
C TRP A 362 -12.33 -15.11 26.87
N LYS A 363 -13.13 -16.14 26.59
CA LYS A 363 -13.61 -17.09 27.60
C LYS A 363 -13.55 -18.52 27.09
N ASP A 364 -13.44 -19.45 28.04
CA ASP A 364 -13.58 -20.87 27.78
C ASP A 364 -15.06 -21.25 27.61
N PHE A 365 -15.34 -22.07 26.60
CA PHE A 365 -16.65 -22.69 26.39
C PHE A 365 -16.48 -24.21 26.26
N TRP A 366 -17.35 -24.98 26.91
CA TRP A 366 -17.48 -26.40 26.55
C TRP A 366 -18.07 -26.48 25.15
N ILE A 367 -17.53 -27.35 24.29
CA ILE A 367 -18.06 -27.51 22.92
C ILE A 367 -19.55 -27.87 22.95
N GLU A 368 -20.01 -28.66 23.93
CA GLU A 368 -21.44 -29.00 24.05
C GLU A 368 -22.35 -27.80 24.33
N ASP A 369 -21.83 -26.70 24.89
CA ASP A 369 -22.66 -25.54 25.20
C ASP A 369 -22.98 -24.75 23.93
N ILE A 370 -22.04 -24.72 22.99
CA ILE A 370 -22.06 -23.87 21.79
C ILE A 370 -22.34 -24.65 20.49
N CYS A 371 -22.08 -25.96 20.47
CA CYS A 371 -22.25 -26.81 19.30
C CYS A 371 -23.16 -28.00 19.57
N GLU A 372 -23.95 -28.36 18.58
CA GLU A 372 -24.57 -29.67 18.46
C GLU A 372 -23.57 -30.65 17.84
N ILE A 373 -23.44 -31.84 18.43
CA ILE A 373 -22.49 -32.88 17.98
C ILE A 373 -23.27 -34.11 17.52
N LYS A 374 -23.29 -34.35 16.20
CA LYS A 374 -23.93 -35.53 15.59
C LYS A 374 -22.87 -36.53 15.13
N SER A 375 -23.20 -37.83 15.19
CA SER A 375 -22.32 -38.85 14.62
C SER A 375 -22.54 -38.99 13.12
N GLY A 376 -21.50 -39.36 12.39
CA GLY A 376 -21.66 -39.96 11.07
C GLY A 376 -22.16 -41.41 11.14
N ILE A 377 -22.24 -42.07 10.00
CA ILE A 377 -22.78 -43.44 9.87
C ILE A 377 -21.79 -44.29 9.09
N ARG A 378 -21.54 -45.50 9.61
CA ARG A 378 -20.67 -46.47 8.98
C ARG A 378 -21.19 -46.83 7.60
N LEU A 379 -20.32 -46.69 6.60
CA LEU A 379 -20.55 -47.13 5.22
C LEU A 379 -19.27 -47.83 4.75
N THR A 380 -19.33 -49.16 4.61
CA THR A 380 -18.17 -49.96 4.18
C THR A 380 -17.89 -49.74 2.70
N LYS A 381 -16.63 -49.92 2.27
CA LYS A 381 -16.24 -49.80 0.86
C LYS A 381 -17.09 -50.67 -0.08
N ALA A 382 -17.45 -51.89 0.35
CA ALA A 382 -18.29 -52.79 -0.44
C ALA A 382 -19.72 -52.27 -0.66
N ASN A 383 -20.21 -51.37 0.21
CA ASN A 383 -21.55 -50.80 0.14
C ASN A 383 -21.56 -49.39 -0.46
N GLN A 384 -20.40 -48.85 -0.85
CA GLN A 384 -20.31 -47.56 -1.51
C GLN A 384 -20.75 -47.70 -2.97
N GLU A 385 -21.74 -46.91 -3.35
CA GLU A 385 -22.19 -46.78 -4.72
C GLU A 385 -21.56 -45.53 -5.31
N ILE A 386 -20.91 -45.66 -6.48
CA ILE A 386 -20.21 -44.53 -7.13
C ILE A 386 -21.18 -43.40 -7.45
N GLY A 387 -20.80 -42.16 -7.14
CA GLY A 387 -21.59 -40.98 -7.46
C GLY A 387 -20.80 -39.69 -7.29
N LEU A 388 -21.50 -38.57 -7.12
CA LEU A 388 -20.91 -37.22 -7.05
C LEU A 388 -20.95 -36.60 -5.65
N ARG A 389 -21.57 -37.24 -4.65
CA ARG A 389 -21.65 -36.72 -3.28
C ARG A 389 -20.38 -37.08 -2.51
N PRO A 390 -19.69 -36.12 -1.87
CA PRO A 390 -18.56 -36.43 -1.01
C PRO A 390 -18.93 -37.36 0.14
N PHE A 391 -18.14 -38.43 0.33
CA PHE A 391 -18.11 -39.24 1.54
C PHE A 391 -16.90 -38.84 2.38
N VAL A 392 -17.18 -38.21 3.52
CA VAL A 392 -16.16 -37.68 4.44
C VAL A 392 -15.77 -38.78 5.41
N GLY A 393 -14.51 -39.20 5.33
CA GLY A 393 -13.89 -40.19 6.20
C GLY A 393 -12.84 -39.56 7.12
N ALA A 394 -12.24 -40.38 7.98
CA ALA A 394 -11.28 -39.93 8.99
C ALA A 394 -9.85 -39.74 8.43
N SER A 395 -9.72 -38.95 7.37
CA SER A 395 -8.45 -38.56 6.72
C SER A 395 -8.04 -37.14 7.11
N ASP A 396 -6.74 -36.86 7.11
CA ASP A 396 -6.16 -35.51 7.22
C ASP A 396 -5.91 -34.84 5.86
N SER A 397 -6.09 -35.60 4.79
CA SER A 397 -5.84 -35.19 3.42
C SER A 397 -7.16 -34.92 2.69
N ASP A 398 -7.12 -34.13 1.63
CA ASP A 398 -8.26 -33.86 0.72
C ASP A 398 -9.54 -33.38 1.43
N ASN A 399 -9.38 -32.58 2.48
CA ASN A 399 -10.46 -32.14 3.35
C ASN A 399 -11.27 -33.29 3.98
N GLY A 400 -10.66 -34.45 4.19
CA GLY A 400 -11.34 -35.63 4.72
C GLY A 400 -12.21 -36.35 3.69
N VAL A 401 -12.31 -35.89 2.44
CA VAL A 401 -13.08 -36.57 1.39
C VAL A 401 -12.31 -37.82 0.94
N THR A 402 -12.90 -38.99 1.15
CA THR A 402 -12.23 -40.28 0.86
C THR A 402 -12.85 -41.04 -0.31
N ALA A 403 -14.06 -40.64 -0.73
CA ALA A 403 -14.74 -41.16 -1.91
C ALA A 403 -15.83 -40.19 -2.37
N PHE A 404 -16.34 -40.39 -3.58
CA PHE A 404 -17.57 -39.78 -4.06
C PHE A 404 -18.62 -40.86 -4.34
N VAL A 405 -19.81 -40.70 -3.78
CA VAL A 405 -20.85 -41.73 -3.74
C VAL A 405 -22.23 -41.20 -4.12
N SER A 406 -23.15 -42.07 -4.50
CA SER A 406 -24.58 -41.75 -4.67
C SER A 406 -25.39 -41.98 -3.39
N ASN A 407 -24.85 -42.77 -2.44
CA ASN A 407 -25.55 -43.19 -1.22
C ASN A 407 -26.09 -41.99 -0.42
N LYS A 408 -27.23 -42.21 0.25
CA LYS A 408 -27.76 -41.36 1.33
C LYS A 408 -27.88 -42.17 2.61
N ASN A 409 -27.67 -41.53 3.74
CA ASN A 409 -27.92 -42.09 5.06
C ASN A 409 -28.25 -40.95 6.04
N LYS A 410 -28.49 -41.25 7.31
CA LYS A 410 -28.80 -40.22 8.33
C LYS A 410 -27.60 -39.32 8.69
N SER A 411 -26.42 -39.55 8.09
CA SER A 411 -25.29 -38.62 8.19
C SER A 411 -25.24 -37.58 7.09
N LEU A 412 -26.21 -37.56 6.18
CA LEU A 412 -26.35 -36.50 5.18
C LEU A 412 -26.44 -35.13 5.84
N ASP A 413 -25.55 -34.22 5.45
CA ASP A 413 -25.47 -32.89 6.05
C ASP A 413 -24.77 -31.89 5.12
N ALA A 414 -24.95 -30.60 5.41
CA ALA A 414 -24.31 -29.48 4.70
C ALA A 414 -24.08 -28.30 5.65
N ASN A 415 -23.15 -27.41 5.29
CA ASN A 415 -22.73 -26.26 6.10
C ASN A 415 -22.35 -26.69 7.53
N VAL A 416 -21.40 -27.61 7.62
CA VAL A 416 -21.06 -28.34 8.84
C VAL A 416 -19.55 -28.51 8.98
N LEU A 417 -19.06 -28.62 10.22
CA LEU A 417 -17.67 -28.97 10.51
C LEU A 417 -17.55 -30.47 10.79
N GLY A 418 -16.87 -31.20 9.92
CA GLY A 418 -16.51 -32.60 10.14
C GLY A 418 -15.27 -32.69 11.01
N VAL A 419 -15.32 -33.40 12.14
CA VAL A 419 -14.21 -33.59 13.09
C VAL A 419 -13.93 -35.07 13.27
N ASN A 420 -12.72 -35.48 12.92
CA ASN A 420 -12.27 -36.86 13.05
C ASN A 420 -12.11 -37.20 14.53
N TYR A 421 -12.85 -38.20 15.01
CA TYR A 421 -12.67 -38.69 16.37
C TYR A 421 -11.68 -39.86 16.43
N ASN A 422 -11.50 -40.56 15.30
CA ASN A 422 -10.61 -41.70 15.09
C ASN A 422 -9.74 -41.45 13.84
N GLY A 423 -8.82 -42.37 13.50
CA GLY A 423 -7.92 -42.18 12.35
C GLY A 423 -6.99 -40.99 12.57
N SER A 424 -7.01 -40.00 11.68
CA SER A 424 -6.34 -38.71 11.88
C SER A 424 -7.09 -37.87 12.94
N VAL A 425 -6.88 -38.20 14.22
CA VAL A 425 -7.63 -37.65 15.36
C VAL A 425 -7.55 -36.12 15.42
N VAL A 426 -8.70 -35.47 15.69
CA VAL A 426 -8.92 -34.01 15.78
C VAL A 426 -8.87 -33.27 14.45
N GLU A 427 -8.34 -33.86 13.39
CA GLU A 427 -8.39 -33.23 12.06
C GLU A 427 -9.82 -32.92 11.68
N ASN A 428 -10.01 -31.73 11.13
CA ASN A 428 -11.34 -31.24 10.88
C ASN A 428 -11.41 -30.26 9.70
N PHE A 429 -12.55 -30.32 9.01
CA PHE A 429 -12.76 -29.64 7.75
C PHE A 429 -14.18 -29.10 7.68
N TYR A 430 -14.30 -27.89 7.14
CA TYR A 430 -15.57 -27.25 6.89
C TYR A 430 -16.12 -27.70 5.54
N HIS A 431 -17.36 -28.17 5.52
CA HIS A 431 -18.04 -28.65 4.32
C HIS A 431 -19.25 -27.76 4.01
N PRO A 432 -19.13 -26.83 3.04
CA PRO A 432 -20.24 -25.97 2.64
C PRO A 432 -21.29 -26.70 1.78
N TYR A 433 -20.92 -27.85 1.22
CA TYR A 433 -21.75 -28.66 0.32
C TYR A 433 -22.39 -29.85 1.06
N GLU A 434 -23.39 -30.47 0.42
CA GLU A 434 -24.00 -31.71 0.90
C GLU A 434 -22.99 -32.88 0.86
N ALA A 435 -22.80 -33.55 1.99
CA ALA A 435 -21.92 -34.70 2.16
C ALA A 435 -22.54 -35.74 3.10
N ILE A 436 -22.08 -36.99 3.03
CA ILE A 436 -22.33 -37.99 4.08
C ILE A 436 -21.03 -38.30 4.81
N PHE A 437 -21.12 -38.57 6.11
CA PHE A 437 -19.97 -38.69 7.00
C PHE A 437 -19.86 -40.12 7.54
N SER A 438 -18.65 -40.67 7.59
CA SER A 438 -18.38 -41.98 8.19
C SER A 438 -18.64 -41.96 9.70
N ASP A 439 -18.84 -43.12 10.31
CA ASP A 439 -19.00 -43.24 11.76
C ASP A 439 -17.85 -42.61 12.54
N ASP A 440 -16.62 -42.67 12.00
CA ASP A 440 -15.38 -42.09 12.52
C ASP A 440 -15.29 -40.55 12.50
N VAL A 441 -16.26 -39.87 11.87
CA VAL A 441 -16.32 -38.41 11.80
C VAL A 441 -17.55 -37.88 12.55
N LYS A 442 -17.35 -36.93 13.46
CA LYS A 442 -18.43 -36.19 14.12
C LYS A 442 -18.75 -34.93 13.34
N ARG A 443 -20.02 -34.55 13.31
CA ARG A 443 -20.57 -33.39 12.62
C ARG A 443 -20.92 -32.35 13.66
N LEU A 444 -20.23 -31.23 13.64
CA LEU A 444 -20.42 -30.12 14.57
C LEU A 444 -21.16 -28.98 13.86
N LYS A 445 -22.25 -28.52 14.48
CA LYS A 445 -22.99 -27.33 14.07
C LYS A 445 -23.13 -26.37 15.24
N TRP A 446 -23.07 -25.06 14.98
CA TRP A 446 -23.40 -24.08 16.01
C TRP A 446 -24.85 -24.28 16.46
N LYS A 447 -25.11 -24.19 17.77
CA LYS A 447 -26.48 -24.19 18.28
C LYS A 447 -27.27 -22.95 17.87
N ASP A 448 -26.57 -21.81 17.75
CA ASP A 448 -27.13 -20.62 17.12
C ASP A 448 -26.96 -20.74 15.59
N GLU A 449 -27.98 -21.28 14.93
CA GLU A 449 -27.95 -21.55 13.50
C GLU A 449 -27.76 -20.28 12.66
N ALA A 450 -28.21 -19.12 13.14
CA ALA A 450 -28.04 -17.84 12.44
C ALA A 450 -26.56 -17.45 12.27
N GLN A 451 -25.68 -18.02 13.10
CA GLN A 451 -24.25 -17.76 13.10
C GLN A 451 -23.46 -18.77 12.24
N SER A 452 -24.14 -19.76 11.66
CA SER A 452 -23.51 -20.81 10.84
C SER A 452 -23.10 -20.32 9.46
N ASN A 453 -21.88 -19.78 9.35
CA ASN A 453 -21.30 -19.35 8.08
C ASN A 453 -19.86 -19.86 7.91
N LYS A 454 -19.34 -19.77 6.68
CA LYS A 454 -17.97 -20.21 6.33
C LYS A 454 -16.93 -19.73 7.34
N TYR A 455 -16.96 -18.44 7.69
CA TYR A 455 -15.91 -17.82 8.49
C TYR A 455 -15.96 -18.23 9.96
N THR A 456 -17.15 -18.37 10.56
CA THR A 456 -17.29 -18.85 11.94
C THR A 456 -16.89 -20.32 12.06
N TYR A 457 -17.17 -21.15 11.05
CA TYR A 457 -16.68 -22.54 11.03
C TYR A 457 -15.17 -22.66 10.83
N LEU A 458 -14.57 -21.81 9.98
CA LEU A 458 -13.12 -21.79 9.83
C LEU A 458 -12.41 -21.33 11.11
N PHE A 459 -13.02 -20.40 11.85
CA PHE A 459 -12.53 -20.02 13.18
C PHE A 459 -12.64 -21.17 14.18
N LEU A 460 -13.81 -21.81 14.26
CA LEU A 460 -14.04 -22.98 15.14
C LEU A 460 -13.08 -24.13 14.83
N LYS A 461 -12.84 -24.40 13.53
CA LYS A 461 -11.84 -25.36 13.06
C LYS A 461 -10.50 -25.13 13.73
N GLN A 462 -10.02 -23.88 13.72
CA GLN A 462 -8.72 -23.55 14.31
C GLN A 462 -8.72 -23.73 15.83
N MET A 463 -9.82 -23.37 16.50
CA MET A 463 -9.94 -23.55 17.95
C MET A 463 -9.95 -25.04 18.33
N ILE A 464 -10.59 -25.90 17.54
CA ILE A 464 -10.57 -27.36 17.76
C ILE A 464 -9.19 -27.94 17.43
N LEU A 465 -8.57 -27.56 16.30
CA LEU A 465 -7.23 -28.01 15.92
C LEU A 465 -6.19 -27.66 16.99
N SER A 466 -6.32 -26.52 17.67
CA SER A 466 -5.41 -26.15 18.76
C SER A 466 -5.40 -27.15 19.92
N GLN A 467 -6.46 -27.96 20.05
CA GLN A 467 -6.57 -29.01 21.07
C GLN A 467 -5.95 -30.35 20.63
N LYS A 468 -5.50 -30.48 19.38
CA LYS A 468 -4.99 -31.74 18.80
C LYS A 468 -3.91 -32.40 19.64
N ILE A 469 -3.02 -31.61 20.26
CA ILE A 469 -1.91 -32.11 21.09
C ILE A 469 -2.35 -32.96 22.30
N LYS A 470 -3.62 -32.84 22.73
CA LYS A 470 -4.19 -33.61 23.85
C LYS A 470 -4.63 -35.01 23.45
N TYR A 471 -4.73 -35.29 22.15
CA TYR A 471 -5.38 -36.50 21.63
C TYR A 471 -4.44 -37.27 20.71
N ALA A 472 -4.56 -38.59 20.77
CA ALA A 472 -3.76 -39.51 19.98
C ALA A 472 -4.56 -40.79 19.72
N TYR A 473 -4.00 -41.73 18.96
CA TYR A 473 -4.69 -42.98 18.63
C TYR A 473 -5.19 -43.75 19.87
N GLY A 474 -4.38 -43.79 20.94
CA GLY A 474 -4.75 -44.40 22.23
C GLY A 474 -5.71 -43.56 23.09
N TYR A 475 -5.83 -42.26 22.80
CA TYR A 475 -6.71 -41.32 23.51
C TYR A 475 -7.52 -40.48 22.51
N LYS A 476 -8.52 -41.14 21.90
CA LYS A 476 -9.35 -40.63 20.80
C LYS A 476 -10.23 -39.46 21.21
N PHE A 477 -10.55 -38.56 20.27
CA PHE A 477 -11.40 -37.41 20.54
C PHE A 477 -12.89 -37.73 20.36
N ASN A 478 -13.40 -38.79 21.01
CA ASN A 478 -14.78 -39.28 20.84
C ASN A 478 -15.85 -38.24 21.24
N GLY A 479 -17.11 -38.49 20.88
CA GLY A 479 -18.22 -37.53 21.08
C GLY A 479 -18.38 -37.04 22.53
N GLU A 480 -18.24 -37.92 23.53
CA GLU A 480 -18.33 -37.53 24.95
C GLU A 480 -17.15 -36.64 25.37
N ARG A 481 -15.94 -36.92 24.86
CA ARG A 481 -14.77 -36.06 25.06
C ARG A 481 -14.89 -34.74 24.32
N MET A 482 -15.47 -34.72 23.12
CA MET A 482 -15.75 -33.47 22.41
C MET A 482 -16.68 -32.60 23.23
N LYS A 483 -17.80 -33.14 23.74
CA LYS A 483 -18.74 -32.40 24.59
C LYS A 483 -18.03 -31.72 25.77
N ARG A 484 -17.15 -32.46 26.44
CA ARG A 484 -16.36 -32.02 27.60
C ARG A 484 -14.99 -31.45 27.23
N GLN A 485 -14.78 -30.96 26.01
CA GLN A 485 -13.55 -30.23 25.67
C GLN A 485 -13.84 -28.73 25.70
N LYS A 486 -12.97 -27.97 26.37
CA LYS A 486 -13.04 -26.51 26.38
C LYS A 486 -12.31 -25.92 25.17
N ILE A 487 -12.90 -24.92 24.53
CA ILE A 487 -12.21 -24.08 23.56
C ILE A 487 -12.35 -22.62 23.96
N MET A 488 -11.32 -21.83 23.64
CA MET A 488 -11.32 -20.40 23.85
C MET A 488 -12.03 -19.71 22.69
N LEU A 489 -12.99 -18.85 22.99
CA LEU A 489 -13.65 -18.00 22.00
C LEU A 489 -13.64 -16.54 22.44
N PRO A 490 -13.59 -15.60 21.47
CA PRO A 490 -13.83 -14.18 21.73
C PRO A 490 -15.26 -13.98 22.23
N VAL A 491 -15.46 -13.02 23.13
CA VAL A 491 -16.78 -12.74 23.71
C VAL A 491 -17.19 -11.29 23.60
N THR A 492 -18.49 -11.07 23.49
CA THR A 492 -19.13 -9.76 23.61
C THR A 492 -19.09 -9.28 25.07
N GLU A 493 -19.52 -8.03 25.32
CA GLU A 493 -19.69 -7.52 26.69
C GLU A 493 -20.66 -8.36 27.52
N ALA A 494 -21.67 -8.97 26.86
CA ALA A 494 -22.61 -9.90 27.50
C ALA A 494 -21.97 -11.26 27.85
N GLY A 495 -20.74 -11.53 27.41
CA GLY A 495 -20.01 -12.75 27.69
C GLY A 495 -20.37 -13.95 26.79
N SER A 496 -21.26 -13.77 25.81
CA SER A 496 -21.54 -14.75 24.76
C SER A 496 -20.48 -14.72 23.66
N PRO A 497 -20.29 -15.81 22.88
CA PRO A 497 -19.36 -15.81 21.76
C PRO A 497 -19.61 -14.65 20.77
N ASP A 498 -18.55 -13.93 20.40
CA ASP A 498 -18.59 -12.82 19.44
C ASP A 498 -18.37 -13.33 18.01
N TYR A 499 -19.46 -13.77 17.37
CA TYR A 499 -19.44 -14.33 16.02
C TYR A 499 -19.10 -13.29 14.93
N ASP A 500 -19.48 -12.02 15.14
CA ASP A 500 -19.14 -10.94 14.22
C ASP A 500 -17.62 -10.72 14.19
N TYR A 501 -16.99 -10.72 15.36
CA TYR A 501 -15.54 -10.67 15.46
C TYR A 501 -14.88 -11.89 14.80
N MET A 502 -15.36 -13.11 15.07
CA MET A 502 -14.81 -14.32 14.43
C MET A 502 -14.87 -14.23 12.90
N LYS A 503 -16.01 -13.76 12.36
CA LYS A 503 -16.22 -13.58 10.93
C LYS A 503 -15.26 -12.55 10.34
N ALA A 504 -15.20 -11.36 10.93
CA ALA A 504 -14.32 -10.28 10.50
C ALA A 504 -12.84 -10.70 10.56
N TYR A 505 -12.43 -11.38 11.64
CA TYR A 505 -11.07 -11.89 11.80
C TYR A 505 -10.68 -12.86 10.69
N MET A 506 -11.53 -13.85 10.39
CA MET A 506 -11.21 -14.83 9.33
C MET A 506 -11.23 -14.21 7.93
N GLN A 507 -12.14 -13.26 7.67
CA GLN A 507 -12.16 -12.50 6.42
C GLN A 507 -10.87 -11.70 6.23
N ARG A 508 -10.40 -11.04 7.30
CA ARG A 508 -9.11 -10.34 7.32
C ARG A 508 -7.95 -11.29 7.00
N GLN A 509 -7.87 -12.45 7.65
CA GLN A 509 -6.81 -13.43 7.40
C GLN A 509 -6.81 -13.93 5.94
N GLU A 510 -7.98 -14.22 5.38
CA GLU A 510 -8.14 -14.63 3.98
C GLU A 510 -7.63 -13.53 3.03
N LEU A 511 -8.04 -12.29 3.27
CA LEU A 511 -7.65 -11.13 2.48
C LEU A 511 -6.15 -10.81 2.56
N GLU A 512 -5.54 -10.86 3.75
CA GLU A 512 -4.10 -10.66 3.93
C GLU A 512 -3.28 -11.68 3.12
N LYS A 513 -3.77 -12.92 2.99
CA LYS A 513 -3.13 -13.96 2.18
C LYS A 513 -3.31 -13.71 0.68
N ILE A 514 -4.53 -13.35 0.24
CA ILE A 514 -4.78 -13.00 -1.16
C ILE A 514 -3.87 -11.85 -1.59
N PHE A 515 -3.76 -10.79 -0.77
CA PHE A 515 -2.89 -9.65 -1.07
C PHE A 515 -1.41 -10.03 -1.18
N LYS A 516 -0.91 -10.90 -0.29
CA LYS A 516 0.47 -11.42 -0.38
C LYS A 516 0.70 -12.17 -1.69
N ILE A 517 -0.27 -12.95 -2.14
CA ILE A 517 -0.19 -13.69 -3.42
C ILE A 517 -0.21 -12.71 -4.59
N LEU A 518 -1.15 -11.75 -4.62
CA LEU A 518 -1.25 -10.76 -5.69
C LEU A 518 0.04 -9.95 -5.83
N ASN A 519 0.60 -9.47 -4.72
CA ASN A 519 1.88 -8.76 -4.74
C ASN A 519 3.03 -9.61 -5.28
N TYR A 520 3.07 -10.90 -4.93
CA TYR A 520 4.08 -11.81 -5.47
C TYR A 520 3.90 -11.99 -6.99
N LEU A 521 2.68 -12.12 -7.48
CA LEU A 521 2.40 -12.29 -8.91
C LEU A 521 2.67 -11.00 -9.69
N CYS A 522 2.36 -9.82 -9.15
CA CYS A 522 2.59 -8.54 -9.82
C CYS A 522 4.07 -8.14 -9.85
N LYS A 523 4.89 -8.55 -8.87
CA LYS A 523 6.34 -8.29 -8.87
C LYS A 523 7.15 -9.19 -9.82
N ASN A 524 6.56 -10.31 -10.25
CA ASN A 524 7.22 -11.30 -11.11
C ASN A 524 6.62 -11.36 -12.53
N LYS A 525 5.92 -10.30 -12.94
CA LYS A 525 5.62 -9.99 -14.34
C LYS A 525 6.59 -8.93 -14.83
#